data_AF-A0AAI9TJW3-F1
#
_entry.id   AF-A0AAI9TJW3-F1
#
_cell.length_a   1.000
_cell.length_b   1.000
_cell.length_c   1.000
_cell.angle_alpha   90.00
_cell.angle_beta   90.00
_cell.angle_gamma   90.00
#
_symmetry.space_group_name_H-M   'P 1'
#
loop_
_entity.id
_entity.type
_entity.pdbx_description
1 polymer ?
#
loop_
_entity_poly.entity_id
_entity_poly.type
_entity_poly.pdbx_seq_one_letter_code
_entity_poly.pdbx_strand_id
1 'polypeptide(L)'
;MISWIARKDIKSVALNHSAIRNYSRHAQAGLKRTVWSKGCHAWYNNGQAVTAMYRGKAIEDIRDEDFDIRYENNSDPFSYLGIGELEWERAEDADLAFYLK
;
A
#
# COMPACT_ATOMS: atom_id res chain seq x y z
N MET A 1 -4.50 5.30 -3.27
CA MET A 1 -4.43 3.85 -2.97
C MET A 1 -5.56 3.05 -3.64
N ILE A 2 -6.84 3.28 -3.33
CA ILE A 2 -7.96 2.48 -3.91
C ILE A 2 -7.94 2.44 -5.45
N SER A 3 -7.72 3.58 -6.10
CA SER A 3 -7.63 3.63 -7.56
C SER A 3 -6.42 2.88 -8.13
N TRP A 4 -5.31 2.81 -7.39
CA TRP A 4 -4.13 2.04 -7.79
C TRP A 4 -4.40 0.53 -7.70
N ILE A 5 -5.10 0.10 -6.65
CA ILE A 5 -5.53 -1.30 -6.49
C ILE A 5 -6.40 -1.73 -7.67
N ALA A 6 -7.42 -0.94 -8.00
CA ALA A 6 -8.35 -1.24 -9.08
C ALA A 6 -7.69 -1.25 -10.47
N ARG A 7 -6.74 -0.33 -10.74
CA ARG A 7 -6.08 -0.23 -12.06
C ARG A 7 -5.04 -1.32 -12.31
N LYS A 8 -4.49 -1.91 -11.25
CA LYS A 8 -3.41 -2.89 -11.35
C LYS A 8 -3.87 -4.33 -11.08
N ASP A 9 -5.18 -4.55 -11.05
CA ASP A 9 -5.78 -5.86 -10.76
C ASP A 9 -5.24 -6.49 -9.46
N ILE A 10 -5.09 -5.65 -8.43
CA ILE A 10 -4.57 -6.07 -7.13
C ILE A 10 -5.72 -6.58 -6.29
N LYS A 11 -5.59 -7.82 -5.81
CA LYS A 11 -6.55 -8.49 -4.93
C LYS A 11 -6.45 -8.01 -3.50
N SER A 12 -5.23 -7.91 -2.97
CA SER A 12 -5.01 -7.46 -1.61
C SER A 12 -3.65 -6.79 -1.40
N VAL A 13 -3.65 -5.88 -0.42
CA VAL A 13 -2.47 -5.15 0.03
C VAL A 13 -2.45 -5.26 1.55
N ALA A 14 -1.40 -5.84 2.10
CA ALA A 14 -1.24 -6.00 3.54
C ALA A 14 0.15 -5.51 3.98
N LEU A 15 0.25 -4.93 5.17
CA LEU A 15 1.55 -4.58 5.74
C LEU A 15 2.28 -5.82 6.25
N ASN A 16 3.58 -5.89 5.98
CA ASN A 16 4.45 -6.92 6.53
C ASN A 16 4.48 -6.84 8.05
N HIS A 17 4.37 -8.00 8.72
CA HIS A 17 4.43 -8.07 10.18
C HIS A 17 5.74 -7.49 10.75
N SER A 18 6.84 -7.64 10.01
CA SER A 18 8.14 -7.04 10.35
C SER A 18 8.09 -5.51 10.31
N ALA A 19 7.48 -4.92 9.28
CA ALA A 19 7.30 -3.48 9.14
C ALA A 19 6.44 -2.91 10.28
N ILE A 20 5.31 -3.57 10.59
CA ILE A 20 4.44 -3.19 11.72
C ILE A 20 5.24 -3.21 13.03
N ARG A 21 6.01 -4.28 13.29
CA ARG A 21 6.80 -4.40 14.52
C ARG A 21 7.93 -3.36 14.59
N ASN A 22 8.58 -3.08 13.48
CA ASN A 22 9.61 -2.04 13.36
C ASN A 22 9.04 -0.66 13.69
N TYR A 23 7.91 -0.31 13.07
CA TYR A 23 7.23 0.95 13.32
C TYR A 23 6.79 1.07 14.78
N SER A 24 6.17 0.03 15.35
CA SER A 24 5.77 0.02 16.76
C SER A 24 6.96 0.22 17.71
N ARG A 25 8.11 -0.44 17.46
CA ARG A 25 9.33 -0.22 18.25
C ARG A 25 9.84 1.21 18.12
N HIS A 26 9.86 1.75 16.91
CA HIS A 26 10.26 3.12 16.64
C HIS A 26 9.36 4.12 17.37
N ALA A 27 8.03 3.94 17.30
CA ALA A 27 7.06 4.76 17.98
C ALA A 27 7.29 4.75 19.50
N GLN A 28 7.36 3.56 20.11
CA GLN A 28 7.55 3.38 21.55
C GLN A 28 8.88 3.94 22.07
N ALA A 29 9.98 3.79 21.32
CA ALA A 29 11.28 4.31 21.71
C ALA A 29 11.26 5.83 21.94
N GLY A 30 10.44 6.55 21.19
CA GLY A 30 10.24 7.99 21.36
C GLY A 30 9.56 8.38 22.65
N LEU A 31 8.57 7.58 23.07
CA LEU A 31 7.72 7.91 24.20
C LEU A 31 8.47 7.91 25.53
N LYS A 32 9.55 7.12 25.62
CA LYS A 32 10.42 7.03 26.80
C LYS A 32 10.91 8.39 27.30
N ARG A 33 11.07 9.38 26.43
CA ARG A 33 11.57 10.73 26.74
C ARG A 33 10.49 11.81 26.81
N THR A 34 9.21 11.42 26.90
CA THR A 34 8.07 12.34 26.86
C THR A 34 7.21 12.22 28.12
N VAL A 35 6.21 13.09 28.28
CA VAL A 35 5.24 13.00 29.39
C VAL A 35 4.51 11.65 29.47
N TRP A 36 4.46 10.93 28.35
CA TRP A 36 3.79 9.65 28.19
C TRP A 36 4.51 8.46 28.84
N SER A 37 5.77 8.63 29.28
CA SER A 37 6.49 7.61 30.07
C SER A 37 6.24 7.69 31.57
N LYS A 38 5.53 8.73 32.04
CA LYS A 38 5.14 8.86 33.45
C LYS A 38 3.90 8.01 33.75
N GLY A 39 3.72 7.62 35.01
CA GLY A 39 2.63 6.74 35.48
C GLY A 39 1.23 7.38 35.47
N CYS A 40 0.84 8.03 34.38
CA CYS A 40 -0.49 8.57 34.17
C CYS A 40 -1.41 7.47 33.62
N HIS A 41 -2.61 7.35 34.16
CA HIS A 41 -3.63 6.41 33.67
C HIS A 41 -4.56 7.13 32.69
N ALA A 42 -4.64 6.65 31.46
CA ALA A 42 -5.43 7.26 30.40
C ALA A 42 -5.97 6.20 29.43
N TRP A 43 -6.95 6.59 28.61
CA TRP A 43 -7.62 5.66 27.68
C TRP A 43 -6.65 4.98 26.69
N TYR A 44 -5.59 5.69 26.28
CA TYR A 44 -4.62 5.23 25.28
C TYR A 44 -3.53 4.31 25.85
N ASN A 45 -3.46 4.15 27.17
CA ASN A 45 -2.47 3.29 27.82
C ASN A 45 -3.09 2.27 28.78
N ASN A 46 -4.36 2.44 29.18
CA ASN A 46 -5.08 1.55 30.09
C ASN A 46 -4.24 1.17 31.33
N GLY A 47 -3.46 2.13 31.86
CA GLY A 47 -2.57 1.92 33.01
C GLY A 47 -1.28 1.15 32.72
N GLN A 48 -1.02 0.80 31.46
CA GLN A 48 0.18 0.09 30.98
C GLN A 48 0.96 0.97 29.98
N ALA A 49 1.56 0.34 28.96
CA ALA A 49 2.23 1.06 27.87
C ALA A 49 1.20 1.73 26.95
N VAL A 50 1.54 2.91 26.42
CA VAL A 50 0.73 3.59 25.39
C VAL A 50 0.59 2.67 24.18
N THR A 51 -0.62 2.32 23.76
CA THR A 51 -0.85 1.36 22.66
C THR A 51 -1.25 2.05 21.36
N ALA A 52 -1.85 3.23 21.43
CA ALA A 52 -2.43 3.93 20.28
C ALA A 52 -1.77 5.31 20.07
N MET A 53 -0.52 5.32 19.62
CA MET A 53 0.19 6.55 19.25
C MET A 53 0.66 6.48 17.81
N TYR A 54 0.26 7.48 17.02
CA TYR A 54 0.88 7.74 15.72
C TYR A 54 2.13 8.61 15.92
N ARG A 55 3.28 8.14 15.42
CA ARG A 55 4.54 8.87 15.50
C ARG A 55 5.06 9.13 14.09
N GLY A 56 4.72 10.29 13.56
CA GLY A 56 5.16 10.71 12.23
C GLY A 56 4.51 12.01 11.79
N LYS A 57 4.95 12.52 10.64
CA LYS A 57 4.16 13.43 9.82
C LYS A 57 3.24 12.61 8.94
N ALA A 58 2.15 13.20 8.46
CA ALA A 58 1.32 12.57 7.43
C ALA A 58 2.23 11.96 6.35
N ILE A 59 2.07 10.66 6.12
CA ILE A 59 2.90 9.92 5.18
C ILE A 59 2.37 10.25 3.79
N GLU A 60 3.12 11.06 3.06
CA GLU A 60 2.83 11.38 1.65
C GLU A 60 3.44 10.33 0.71
N ASP A 61 4.58 9.76 1.10
CA ASP A 61 5.30 8.74 0.32
C ASP A 61 5.36 7.42 1.09
N ILE A 62 4.79 6.38 0.50
CA ILE A 62 4.64 5.06 1.10
C ILE A 62 5.74 4.16 0.56
N ARG A 63 6.49 3.52 1.47
CA ARG A 63 7.49 2.51 1.13
C ARG A 63 6.79 1.23 0.68
N ASP A 64 6.90 0.90 -0.59
CA ASP A 64 6.27 -0.26 -1.23
C ASP A 64 6.82 -1.60 -0.72
N GLU A 65 8.10 -1.67 -0.33
CA GLU A 65 8.71 -2.93 0.15
C GLU A 65 8.16 -3.42 1.50
N ASP A 66 7.47 -2.54 2.24
CA ASP A 66 6.86 -2.89 3.52
C ASP A 66 5.48 -3.58 3.33
N PHE A 67 5.02 -3.76 2.09
CA PHE A 67 3.72 -4.37 1.77
C PHE A 67 3.85 -5.74 1.09
N ASP A 68 2.98 -6.65 1.47
CA ASP A 68 2.65 -7.88 0.75
C ASP A 68 1.48 -7.57 -0.20
N ILE A 69 1.77 -7.55 -1.50
CA ILE A 69 0.80 -7.26 -2.57
C ILE A 69 0.49 -8.56 -3.29
N ARG A 70 -0.81 -8.90 -3.34
CA ARG A 70 -1.30 -10.07 -4.07
C ARG A 70 -2.19 -9.63 -5.21
N TYR A 71 -1.93 -10.18 -6.39
CA TYR A 71 -2.69 -9.90 -7.61
C TYR A 71 -3.86 -10.87 -7.72
N GLU A 72 -4.90 -10.50 -8.49
CA GLU A 72 -6.00 -11.43 -8.75
C GLU A 72 -5.52 -12.58 -9.63
N ASN A 73 -4.75 -12.26 -10.69
CA ASN A 73 -4.03 -13.24 -11.50
C ASN A 73 -2.55 -13.35 -11.08
N ASN A 74 -2.24 -14.34 -10.23
CA ASN A 74 -0.85 -14.58 -9.81
C ASN A 74 0.06 -15.14 -10.92
N SER A 75 -0.51 -15.79 -11.94
CA SER A 75 0.26 -16.36 -13.05
C SER A 75 0.67 -15.29 -14.06
N ASP A 76 -0.11 -14.22 -14.18
CA ASP A 76 0.21 -13.04 -14.99
C ASP A 76 -0.20 -11.75 -14.26
N PRO A 77 0.69 -11.22 -13.40
CA PRO A 77 0.49 -9.95 -12.69
C PRO A 77 0.45 -8.72 -13.60
N PHE A 78 0.78 -8.86 -14.89
CA PHE A 78 0.80 -7.76 -15.85
C PHE A 78 -0.43 -7.74 -16.76
N SER A 79 -1.36 -8.68 -16.57
CA SER A 79 -2.60 -8.78 -17.34
C SER A 79 -3.43 -7.48 -17.35
N TYR A 80 -3.31 -6.64 -16.32
CA TYR A 80 -3.95 -5.32 -16.26
C TYR A 80 -3.47 -4.33 -17.34
N LEU A 81 -2.32 -4.58 -17.99
CA LEU A 81 -1.81 -3.76 -19.09
C LEU A 81 -2.54 -4.04 -20.42
N GLY A 82 -3.31 -5.12 -20.49
CA GLY A 82 -3.94 -5.58 -21.73
C GLY A 82 -2.92 -6.13 -22.73
N ILE A 83 -3.39 -6.37 -23.95
CA ILE A 83 -2.62 -7.01 -25.02
C ILE A 83 -2.01 -6.02 -26.04
N GLY A 84 -2.12 -4.71 -25.76
CA GLY A 84 -1.60 -3.65 -26.62
C GLY A 84 -2.47 -3.31 -27.82
N GLU A 85 -3.61 -3.97 -27.99
CA GLU A 85 -4.60 -3.64 -29.02
C GLU A 85 -5.44 -2.43 -28.63
N LEU A 86 -5.75 -1.61 -29.63
CA LEU A 86 -6.69 -0.50 -29.50
C LEU A 86 -8.10 -0.96 -29.90
N GLU A 87 -9.11 -0.38 -29.27
CA GLU A 87 -10.52 -0.74 -29.54
C GLU A 87 -10.91 -0.63 -31.03
N TRP A 88 -10.32 0.32 -31.76
CA TRP A 88 -10.60 0.48 -33.19
C TRP A 88 -9.94 -0.58 -34.07
N GLU A 89 -8.84 -1.20 -33.63
CA GLU A 89 -8.19 -2.30 -34.36
C GLU A 89 -9.07 -3.56 -34.39
N ARG A 90 -10.09 -3.62 -33.53
CA ARG A 90 -11.07 -4.72 -33.48
C ARG A 90 -12.26 -4.54 -34.40
N ALA A 91 -12.38 -3.41 -35.11
CA ALA A 91 -13.43 -3.23 -36.11
C ALA A 91 -13.16 -4.11 -37.33
N GLU A 92 -14.22 -4.70 -37.93
CA GLU A 92 -14.08 -5.62 -39.07
C GLU A 92 -13.43 -4.96 -40.31
N ASP A 93 -13.52 -3.64 -40.42
CA ASP A 93 -13.02 -2.83 -41.53
C ASP A 93 -11.79 -1.99 -41.17
N ALA A 94 -11.14 -2.27 -40.03
CA ALA A 94 -9.97 -1.51 -39.59
C ALA A 94 -8.75 -1.72 -40.52
N ASP A 95 -8.18 -0.62 -41.02
CA ASP A 95 -6.88 -0.64 -41.73
C ASP A 95 -5.73 -0.72 -40.72
N LEU A 96 -5.27 -1.95 -40.45
CA LEU A 96 -4.15 -2.25 -39.55
C LEU A 96 -2.78 -1.85 -40.12
N ALA A 97 -2.71 -1.46 -41.40
CA ALA A 97 -1.47 -1.15 -42.11
C ALA A 97 -1.39 0.32 -42.55
N PHE A 98 -2.17 1.23 -41.94
CA PHE A 98 -2.25 2.65 -42.30
C PHE A 98 -0.89 3.39 -42.36
N TYR A 99 0.13 2.86 -41.69
CA TYR A 99 1.50 3.41 -41.62
C TYR A 99 2.41 2.92 -42.76
N LEU A 100 2.03 1.86 -43.49
CA LEU A 100 2.72 1.40 -44.68
C LEU A 100 2.16 2.17 -45.89
N LYS A 101 2.84 3.25 -46.26
CA LYS A 101 2.56 4.02 -47.49
C LYS A 101 3.64 3.80 -48.54
#